data_AF-A0A2K3UY09-F1
#
_entry.id   AF-A0A2K3UY09-F1
#
_cell.length_a   1.000
_cell.length_b   1.000
_cell.length_c   1.000
_cell.angle_alpha   90.00
_cell.angle_beta   90.00
_cell.angle_gamma   90.00
#
_symmetry.space_group_name_H-M   'P 1'
#
loop_
_entity.id
_entity.type
_entity.pdbx_description
1 polymer ?
#
loop_
_entity_poly.entity_id
_entity_poly.type
_entity_poly.pdbx_seq_one_letter_code
_entity_poly.pdbx_strand_id
1 'polypeptide(L)' 'MTTKLRIIQIDREEIVIKAATDQVIAEAREAMTSAQGVLTLEKKGWVYHLAGRHIIRLEVEHEDEQDEQKA' A
#
# COMPACT_ATOMS: atom_id res chain seq x y z
N MET A 1 -2.02 -15.34 7.31
CA MET A 1 -1.53 -13.96 7.57
C MET A 1 -1.60 -13.14 6.30
N THR A 2 -2.60 -12.28 6.20
CA THR A 2 -2.74 -11.36 5.07
C THR A 2 -2.20 -9.99 5.45
N THR A 3 -1.24 -9.50 4.69
CA THR A 3 -0.69 -8.16 4.91
C THR A 3 -1.53 -7.13 4.16
N LYS A 4 -1.92 -6.06 4.84
CA LYS A 4 -2.63 -4.93 4.27
C LYS A 4 -1.72 -3.72 4.26
N LEU A 5 -1.58 -3.10 3.10
CA LEU A 5 -0.82 -1.85 2.93
C LEU A 5 -1.80 -0.70 2.70
N ARG A 6 -1.70 0.35 3.53
CA ARG A 6 -2.43 1.61 3.35
C ARG A 6 -1.44 2.69 2.94
N ILE A 7 -1.71 3.33 1.81
CA ILE A 7 -0.90 4.39 1.23
C ILE A 7 -1.67 5.70 1.38
N ILE A 8 -1.16 6.57 2.25
CA ILE A 8 -1.81 7.84 2.59
C ILE A 8 -1.09 8.95 1.83
N GLN A 9 -1.85 9.75 1.09
CA GLN A 9 -1.33 10.76 0.19
C GLN A 9 -1.79 12.17 0.55
N ILE A 10 -1.00 13.19 0.18
CA ILE A 10 -1.39 14.61 0.30
C ILE A 10 -2.56 14.90 -0.64
N ASP A 11 -3.62 15.50 -0.10
CA ASP A 11 -4.80 15.98 -0.83
C ASP A 11 -5.46 14.94 -1.75
N ARG A 12 -5.31 13.64 -1.43
CA ARG A 12 -5.82 12.53 -2.24
C ARG A 12 -6.41 11.42 -1.38
N GLU A 13 -7.23 10.60 -2.02
CA GLU A 13 -7.82 9.41 -1.42
C GLU A 13 -6.75 8.40 -1.01
N GLU A 14 -7.00 7.72 0.10
CA GLU A 14 -6.14 6.64 0.60
C GLU A 14 -6.23 5.41 -0.33
N ILE A 15 -5.07 4.84 -0.67
CA ILE A 15 -5.02 3.59 -1.43
C ILE A 15 -4.76 2.42 -0.48
N VAL A 16 -5.77 1.57 -0.35
CA VAL A 16 -5.65 0.29 0.38
C VAL A 16 -5.39 -0.85 -0.58
N ILE A 17 -4.33 -1.61 -0.33
CA ILE A 17 -4.00 -2.88 -1.00
C ILE A 17 -4.18 -3.99 0.03
N LYS A 18 -5.15 -4.88 -0.23
CA LYS A 18 -5.33 -6.12 0.55
C LYS A 18 -4.38 -7.17 -0.01
N ALA A 19 -3.76 -7.97 0.87
CA ALA A 19 -2.73 -8.95 0.50
C ALA A 19 -1.53 -8.33 -0.23
N ALA A 20 -1.02 -7.20 0.28
CA ALA A 20 0.21 -6.59 -0.22
C ALA A 20 1.39 -7.53 0.01
N THR A 21 2.17 -7.79 -1.04
CA THR A 21 3.40 -8.57 -0.94
C THR A 21 4.52 -7.73 -0.32
N ASP A 22 5.52 -8.38 0.25
CA ASP A 22 6.70 -7.69 0.80
C ASP A 22 7.41 -6.86 -0.27
N GLN A 23 7.40 -7.33 -1.52
CA GLN A 23 7.92 -6.59 -2.68
C GLN A 23 7.18 -5.26 -2.86
N VAL A 24 5.85 -5.27 -2.90
CA VAL A 24 5.04 -4.04 -3.05
C VAL A 24 5.30 -3.06 -1.90
N ILE A 25 5.45 -3.57 -0.68
CA ILE A 25 5.77 -2.74 0.49
C ILE A 25 7.16 -2.12 0.35
N ALA A 26 8.15 -2.88 -0.10
CA ALA A 26 9.51 -2.38 -0.33
C ALA A 26 9.54 -1.31 -1.43
N GLU A 27 8.89 -1.56 -2.57
CA GLU A 27 8.75 -0.60 -3.67
C GLU A 27 8.06 0.69 -3.22
N ALA A 28 7.03 0.59 -2.37
CA ALA A 28 6.35 1.76 -1.81
C ALA A 28 7.26 2.58 -0.90
N ARG A 29 8.07 1.92 -0.07
CA ARG A 29 9.07 2.58 0.80
C ARG A 29 10.17 3.25 -0.01
N GLU A 30 10.64 2.60 -1.07
CA GLU A 30 11.65 3.15 -1.97
C GLU A 30 11.11 4.37 -2.73
N ALA A 31 9.87 4.30 -3.21
CA ALA A 31 9.24 5.42 -3.89
C ALA A 31 9.16 6.66 -2.97
N MET A 32 8.84 6.49 -1.69
CA MET A 32 8.78 7.59 -0.72
C MET A 32 10.12 8.29 -0.48
N THR A 33 11.23 7.55 -0.49
CA THR A 33 12.55 8.09 -0.12
C THR A 33 13.30 8.67 -1.32
N SER A 34 12.96 8.26 -2.54
CA SER A 34 13.54 8.79 -3.77
C SER A 34 12.90 10.12 -4.18
N ALA A 35 13.73 11.13 -4.49
CA ALA A 35 13.27 12.46 -4.92
C ALA A 35 12.38 12.43 -6.19
N GLN A 36 12.53 11.39 -7.01
CA GLN A 36 11.71 11.14 -8.21
C GLN A 36 11.04 9.76 -8.17
N GLY A 37 10.89 9.16 -6.99
CA GLY A 37 10.28 7.85 -6.83
C GLY A 37 8.86 7.82 -7.38
N VAL A 38 8.52 6.77 -8.12
CA VAL A 38 7.16 6.49 -8.59
C VAL A 38 6.80 5.09 -8.19
N LEU A 39 5.70 4.95 -7.46
CA LEU A 39 5.10 3.67 -7.11
C LEU A 39 4.02 3.32 -8.14
N THR A 40 4.17 2.18 -8.80
CA THR A 40 3.18 1.68 -9.76
C THR A 40 2.44 0.51 -9.16
N LEU A 41 1.11 0.55 -9.16
CA LEU A 41 0.27 -0.46 -8.51
C LEU A 41 -0.91 -0.81 -9.40
N GLU A 42 -1.24 -2.10 -9.47
CA GLU A 42 -2.48 -2.55 -10.08
C GLU A 42 -3.54 -2.82 -9.00
N LYS A 43 -4.73 -2.25 -9.16
CA LYS A 43 -5.87 -2.50 -8.29
C LYS A 43 -7.15 -2.52 -9.10
N LYS A 44 -7.89 -3.64 -9.02
CA LYS A 44 -9.18 -3.84 -9.72
C LYS A 44 -9.07 -3.60 -11.25
N GLY A 45 -7.95 -4.00 -11.86
CA GLY A 45 -7.70 -3.81 -13.30
C GLY A 45 -7.28 -2.40 -13.72
N TRP A 46 -7.04 -1.50 -12.75
CA TRP A 46 -6.51 -0.16 -13.00
C TRP A 46 -5.06 -0.08 -12.56
N VAL A 47 -4.24 0.58 -13.36
CA VAL A 47 -2.85 0.89 -13.03
C VAL A 47 -2.78 2.31 -12.48
N TYR A 48 -2.24 2.43 -11.27
CA TYR A 48 -2.01 3.69 -10.57
C TYR A 48 -0.53 4.01 -10.61
N HIS A 49 -0.17 5.23 -11.00
CA HIS A 49 1.17 5.77 -10.86
C HIS A 49 1.18 6.86 -9.79
N LEU A 50 1.83 6.59 -8.67
CA LEU A 50 1.89 7.48 -7.52
C LEU A 50 3.29 8.08 -7.42
N ALA A 51 3.39 9.39 -7.54
CA ALA A 51 4.64 10.08 -7.22
C ALA A 51 4.89 9.94 -5.71
N GLY A 52 6.03 9.35 -5.35
CA GLY A 52 6.38 9.05 -3.95
C GLY A 52 6.48 10.29 -3.08
N ARG A 53 6.84 11.44 -3.66
CA ARG A 53 6.79 12.77 -3.00
C ARG A 53 5.41 13.18 -2.48
N HIS A 54 4.33 12.53 -2.94
CA HIS A 54 2.96 12.79 -2.47
C HIS A 54 2.49 11.75 -1.44
N ILE A 55 3.26 10.69 -1.19
CA ILE A 55 2.96 9.70 -0.16
C ILE A 55 3.50 10.25 1.16
N ILE A 56 2.62 10.43 2.15
CA ILE A 56 2.98 10.96 3.46
C ILE A 56 3.34 9.81 4.40
N ARG A 57 2.63 8.69 4.28
CA ARG A 57 2.74 7.58 5.22
C ARG A 57 2.32 6.26 4.57
N LEU A 58 3.02 5.21 4.97
CA LEU A 58 2.66 3.82 4.70
C LEU A 58 2.32 3.15 6.03
N GLU A 59 1.16 2.51 6.09
CA GLU A 59 0.78 1.67 7.22
C GLU A 59 0.70 0.22 6.75
N VAL A 60 1.39 -0.66 7.46
CA VAL A 60 1.42 -2.10 7.20
C VAL A 60 0.75 -2.79 8.37
N GLU A 61 -0.40 -3.41 8.12
CA GLU A 61 -1.16 -4.20 9.08
C GLU A 61 -1.02 -5.68 8.70
N HIS A 62 -0.74 -6.54 9.69
CA HIS A 62 -0.77 -7.99 9.50
C HIS A 62 -2.09 -8.49 10.11
N GLU A 63 -3.02 -8.92 9.26
CA GLU A 63 -4.24 -9.57 9.71
C GLU A 63 -3.92 -11.03 10.00
N ASP A 64 -3.95 -11.39 11.28
CA ASP A 64 -4.05 -12.78 11.71
C ASP A 64 -5.47 -13.27 11.41
N GLU A 65 -5.60 -14.39 10.71
CA GLU A 65 -6.88 -15.02 10.35
C GLU A 65 -7.56 -15.67 11.57
N GLN A 66 -7.75 -14.92 12.66
CA GLN A 66 -8.56 -15.35 13.80
C GLN A 66 -9.84 -14.52 13.87
N ASP A 67 -10.77 -14.74 12.94
CA ASP A 67 -12.19 -14.38 13.14
C ASP A 67 -13.13 -15.08 12.14
N GLU A 68 -12.96 -16.39 11.92
CA GLU A 68 -14.00 -17.24 11.30
C GLU A 68 -14.27 -18.54 12.09
N GLN A 69 -14.35 -18.44 13.42
CA GLN A 69 -15.09 -19.42 14.23
C GLN A 69 -15.88 -18.70 15.33
N LYS A 70 -16.97 -18.03 14.94
CA LYS A 70 -18.16 -17.83 15.79
C LYS A 70 -19.30 -17.22 14.98
N ALA A 71 -20.10 -18.10 14.36
CA ALA A 71 -21.55 -17.97 14.25
C ALA A 71 -22.13 -19.37 14.01
#